data_AF-A0A5E6NV56-F1
#
_entry.id   AF-A0A5E6NV56-F1
#
_cell.length_a   1.000
_cell.length_b   1.000
_cell.length_c   1.000
_cell.angle_alpha   90.00
_cell.angle_beta   90.00
_cell.angle_gamma   90.00
#
_symmetry.space_group_name_H-M   'P 1'
#
loop_
_entity.id
_entity.type
_entity.pdbx_description
1 polymer ?
#
loop_
_entity_poly.entity_id
_entity_poly.type
_entity_poly.pdbx_seq_one_letter_code
_entity_poly.pdbx_strand_id
1 'polypeptide(L)'
;MNKLIFLFLSLLSFALHALMGDHKAFVDVKAQTVVIDEPRGLSTYTGNAEVTKGSLVLSAEEIQIFSVKQTVSKIIAKGSKKN
;
A
#
# COMPACT_ATOMS: atom_id res chain seq x y z
N MET A 1 34.06 11.20 33.95
CA MET A 1 32.79 11.80 33.47
C MET A 1 32.49 11.51 31.99
N ASN A 2 33.48 11.36 31.10
CA ASN A 2 33.23 11.08 29.68
C ASN A 2 32.64 9.71 29.35
N LYS A 3 32.86 8.66 30.17
CA LYS A 3 32.34 7.30 29.88
C LYS A 3 30.81 7.23 29.92
N LEU A 4 30.17 8.06 30.74
CA LEU A 4 28.70 8.11 30.87
C LEU A 4 28.05 8.78 29.66
N ILE A 5 28.74 9.76 29.06
CA ILE A 5 28.32 10.47 27.84
C ILE A 5 28.32 9.51 26.64
N PHE A 6 29.35 8.67 26.50
CA PHE A 6 29.39 7.66 25.43
C PHE A 6 28.29 6.60 25.56
N LEU A 7 27.90 6.24 26.78
CA LEU A 7 26.79 5.31 27.02
C LEU A 7 25.43 5.93 26.66
N PHE A 8 25.24 7.23 26.93
CA PHE A 8 24.02 7.93 26.57
C PHE A 8 23.88 8.12 25.05
N LEU A 9 25.01 8.28 24.35
CA LEU A 9 25.02 8.47 22.90
C LEU A 9 24.70 7.19 22.12
N SER A 10 25.02 6.00 22.65
CA SER A 10 24.68 4.73 22.00
C SER A 10 23.18 4.41 22.04
N LEU A 11 22.47 4.87 23.08
CA LEU A 11 21.03 4.68 23.25
C LEU A 11 20.17 5.45 22.24
N LEU A 12 20.68 6.54 21.66
CA LEU A 12 19.97 7.31 20.61
C LEU A 12 19.89 6.58 19.26
N SER A 13 20.70 5.53 19.05
CA SER A 13 20.75 4.81 17.78
C SER A 13 19.55 3.87 17.55
N PHE A 14 18.71 3.66 18.56
CA PHE A 14 17.53 2.80 18.48
C PHE A 14 16.25 3.51 18.01
N ALA A 15 16.32 4.80 17.68
CA ALA A 15 15.21 5.52 17.06
C ALA A 15 15.05 5.13 15.57
N LEU A 16 14.80 3.85 15.29
CA LEU A 16 14.33 3.42 13.97
C LEU A 16 12.87 3.85 13.82
N HIS A 17 12.66 5.04 13.25
CA HIS A 17 11.36 5.45 12.77
C HIS A 17 11.04 4.66 11.49
N ALA A 18 10.34 3.53 11.64
CA ALA A 18 9.64 2.95 10.52
C ALA A 18 8.66 4.00 9.95
N LEU A 19 8.61 4.15 8.63
CA LEU A 19 7.80 5.16 7.95
C LEU A 19 6.29 4.88 8.19
N MET A 20 5.74 5.39 9.29
CA MET A 20 4.34 5.16 9.68
C MET A 20 3.30 5.85 8.76
N GLY A 21 3.74 6.49 7.66
CA GLY A 21 2.91 7.36 6.81
C GLY A 21 1.97 6.63 5.83
N ASP A 22 2.34 5.44 5.36
CA ASP A 22 1.68 4.82 4.19
C ASP A 22 0.21 4.43 4.43
N HIS A 23 -0.20 4.24 5.69
CA HIS A 23 -1.58 3.86 5.99
C HIS A 23 -2.59 5.00 5.73
N LYS A 24 -2.17 6.27 5.83
CA LYS A 24 -3.03 7.46 5.65
C LYS A 24 -3.07 7.98 4.22
N ALA A 25 -2.21 7.45 3.35
CA ALA A 25 -2.18 7.89 1.96
C ALA A 25 -3.45 7.44 1.21
N PHE A 26 -3.89 8.29 0.28
CA PHE A 26 -4.98 7.97 -0.64
C PHE A 26 -4.58 6.81 -1.56
N VAL A 27 -5.58 6.02 -1.97
CA VAL A 27 -5.39 4.95 -2.96
C VAL A 27 -5.59 5.55 -4.34
N ASP A 28 -4.52 5.57 -5.14
CA ASP A 28 -4.57 5.91 -6.56
C ASP A 28 -4.55 4.63 -7.40
N VAL A 29 -5.35 4.57 -8.46
CA VAL A 29 -5.47 3.39 -9.31
C VAL A 29 -5.42 3.79 -10.78
N LYS A 30 -4.48 3.20 -11.52
CA LYS A 30 -4.33 3.37 -12.97
C LYS A 30 -4.58 2.05 -13.66
N ALA A 31 -5.42 2.05 -14.69
CA ALA A 31 -5.71 0.86 -15.50
C ALA A 31 -6.29 1.28 -16.85
N GLN A 32 -6.40 0.33 -17.77
CA GLN A 32 -7.05 0.55 -19.07
C GLN A 32 -8.58 0.55 -18.94
N THR A 33 -9.12 -0.27 -18.05
CA THR A 33 -10.58 -0.37 -17.86
C THR A 33 -10.90 -0.61 -16.39
N VAL A 34 -12.08 -0.13 -15.98
CA VAL A 34 -12.64 -0.35 -14.65
C VAL A 34 -14.09 -0.79 -14.77
N VAL A 35 -14.48 -1.78 -13.97
CA VAL A 35 -15.86 -2.20 -13.74
C VAL A 35 -16.17 -2.03 -12.26
N ILE A 36 -17.24 -1.30 -11.94
CA ILE A 36 -17.65 -1.02 -10.55
C ILE A 36 -18.98 -1.69 -10.28
N ASP A 37 -19.00 -2.57 -9.29
CA ASP A 37 -20.19 -3.20 -8.72
C ASP A 37 -20.43 -2.58 -7.33
N GLU A 38 -21.17 -1.48 -7.31
CA GLU A 38 -21.47 -0.73 -6.09
C GLU A 38 -22.23 -1.56 -5.03
N PRO A 39 -23.26 -2.37 -5.39
CA PRO A 39 -23.95 -3.20 -4.41
C PRO A 39 -23.03 -4.17 -3.67
N ARG A 40 -22.02 -4.70 -4.37
CA ARG A 40 -21.02 -5.62 -3.79
C ARG A 40 -19.80 -4.90 -3.21
N GLY A 41 -19.70 -3.58 -3.40
CA GLY A 41 -18.53 -2.79 -3.01
C GLY A 41 -17.25 -3.23 -3.71
N LEU A 42 -17.34 -3.70 -4.96
CA LEU A 42 -16.22 -4.29 -5.70
C LEU A 42 -15.88 -3.44 -6.94
N SER A 43 -14.63 -2.99 -7.04
CA SER A 43 -14.07 -2.37 -8.24
C SER A 43 -13.01 -3.28 -8.84
N THR A 44 -13.16 -3.64 -10.12
CA THR A 44 -12.21 -4.48 -10.86
C THR A 44 -11.53 -3.64 -11.94
N TYR A 45 -10.21 -3.54 -11.86
CA TYR A 45 -9.35 -2.79 -12.75
C TYR A 45 -8.53 -3.75 -13.59
N THR A 46 -8.52 -3.57 -14.92
CA THR A 46 -7.88 -4.51 -15.85
C THR A 46 -6.97 -3.80 -16.83
N GLY A 47 -5.93 -4.51 -17.26
CA GLY A 47 -4.99 -4.08 -18.28
C GLY A 47 -3.89 -3.21 -17.69
N ASN A 48 -2.76 -3.84 -17.35
CA ASN A 48 -1.60 -3.21 -16.72
C ASN A 48 -2.02 -2.30 -15.54
N ALA A 49 -2.83 -2.86 -14.65
CA ALA A 49 -3.36 -2.14 -13.51
C ALA A 49 -2.26 -1.88 -12.48
N GLU A 50 -2.23 -0.66 -11.94
CA GLU A 50 -1.30 -0.22 -10.91
C GLU A 50 -2.07 0.48 -9.78
N VAL A 51 -1.83 0.04 -8.54
CA VAL A 51 -2.32 0.67 -7.32
C VAL A 51 -1.15 1.34 -6.61
N THR A 52 -1.33 2.58 -6.17
CA THR A 52 -0.37 3.31 -5.34
C THR A 52 -1.01 3.75 -4.03
N LYS A 53 -0.33 3.53 -2.91
CA LYS A 53 -0.71 4.00 -1.58
C LYS A 53 0.52 4.41 -0.77
N GLY A 54 0.85 5.70 -0.78
CA GLY A 54 2.07 6.19 -0.15
C GLY A 54 3.29 5.65 -0.89
N SER A 55 4.17 4.93 -0.18
CA SER A 55 5.31 4.22 -0.79
C SER A 55 4.95 2.85 -1.39
N LEU A 56 3.75 2.33 -1.11
CA LEU A 56 3.31 1.03 -1.62
C LEU A 56 2.85 1.13 -3.07
N VAL A 57 3.44 0.32 -3.95
CA VAL A 57 3.04 0.18 -5.36
C VAL A 57 2.78 -1.29 -5.66
N LEU A 58 1.63 -1.58 -6.27
CA LEU A 58 1.20 -2.92 -6.70
C LEU A 58 0.83 -2.88 -8.17
N SER A 59 1.47 -3.72 -9.00
CA SER A 59 1.18 -3.83 -10.43
C SER A 59 0.73 -5.24 -10.79
N ALA A 60 -0.30 -5.36 -11.61
CA ALA A 60 -0.89 -6.63 -12.01
C ALA A 60 -1.70 -6.51 -13.33
N GLU A 61 -2.07 -7.65 -13.92
CA GLU A 61 -2.97 -7.67 -15.07
C GLU A 61 -4.40 -7.28 -14.66
N GLU A 62 -4.83 -7.72 -13.47
CA GLU A 62 -6.11 -7.40 -12.84
C GLU A 62 -5.90 -7.04 -11.37
N ILE A 63 -6.55 -5.95 -10.93
CA ILE A 63 -6.62 -5.55 -9.52
C ILE A 63 -8.09 -5.47 -9.09
N GLN A 64 -8.44 -6.17 -8.02
CA GLN A 64 -9.76 -6.10 -7.39
C GLN A 64 -9.68 -5.36 -6.06
N ILE A 65 -10.50 -4.33 -5.90
CA ILE A 65 -10.59 -3.53 -4.68
C ILE A 65 -11.97 -3.73 -4.05
N PHE A 66 -11.98 -4.15 -2.80
CA PHE A 66 -13.20 -4.33 -2.01
C PHE A 66 -13.32 -3.21 -0.98
N SER A 67 -14.45 -2.52 -0.99
CA SER A 67 -14.74 -1.39 -0.11
C SER A 67 -15.96 -1.66 0.76
N VAL A 68 -15.86 -1.37 2.04
CA VAL A 68 -16.96 -1.44 3.00
C VAL A 68 -17.20 -0.04 3.53
N LYS A 69 -18.43 0.49 3.39
CA LYS A 69 -18.77 1.87 3.79
C LYS A 69 -17.76 2.91 3.24
N GLN A 70 -17.45 2.83 1.94
CA GLN A 70 -16.51 3.71 1.25
C GLN A 70 -15.04 3.62 1.74
N THR A 71 -14.71 2.65 2.59
CA THR A 71 -13.34 2.40 3.05
C THR A 71 -12.78 1.15 2.40
N VAL A 72 -11.60 1.25 1.79
CA VAL A 72 -10.89 0.11 1.20
C VAL A 72 -10.56 -0.90 2.30
N SER A 73 -11.08 -2.11 2.15
CA SER A 73 -10.88 -3.22 3.10
C SER A 73 -9.87 -4.24 2.60
N LYS A 74 -9.78 -4.43 1.28
CA LYS A 74 -8.96 -5.46 0.65
C LYS A 74 -8.60 -5.08 -0.78
N ILE A 75 -7.37 -5.38 -1.18
CA ILE A 75 -6.88 -5.29 -2.56
C ILE A 75 -6.33 -6.65 -2.95
N ILE A 76 -6.76 -7.20 -4.09
CA ILE A 76 -6.28 -8.46 -4.65
C ILE A 76 -5.67 -8.17 -6.02
N ALA A 77 -4.36 -8.39 -6.15
CA ALA A 77 -3.64 -8.30 -7.42
C ALA A 77 -3.52 -9.69 -8.05
N LYS A 78 -3.88 -9.82 -9.33
CA LYS A 78 -3.74 -11.05 -10.11
C LYS A 78 -2.92 -10.76 -11.35
N GLY A 79 -1.88 -11.54 -11.54
CA GLY A 79 -1.09 -11.54 -12.77
C GLY A 79 -0.85 -12.97 -13.22
N SER A 80 -0.63 -13.15 -14.52
CA SER A 80 -0.11 -14.39 -15.05
C SER A 80 1.42 -14.41 -14.88
N LYS A 81 1.96 -15.53 -14.36
CA LYS A 81 3.40 -15.76 -14.42
C LYS A 81 3.73 -16.13 -15.86
N LYS A 82 4.43 -15.25 -16.57
CA LYS A 82 5.02 -15.60 -17.87
C LYS A 82 6.18 -16.56 -17.59
N ASN A 83 6.03 -17.82 -17.98
CA ASN A 83 7.11 -18.84 -17.93
C ASN A 83 8.17 -18.56 -18.99
#